data_AF-A0A7S4UQU2-F1
#
_entry.id   AF-A0A7S4UQU2-F1
#
_cell.length_a   1.000
_cell.length_b   1.000
_cell.length_c   1.000
_cell.angle_alpha   90.00
_cell.angle_beta   90.00
_cell.angle_gamma   90.00
#
_symmetry.space_group_name_H-M   'P 1'
#
loop_
_entity.id
_entity.type
_entity.pdbx_description
1 polymer ?
#
loop_
_entity_poly.entity_id
_entity_poly.type
_entity_poly.pdbx_seq_one_letter_code
_entity_poly.pdbx_strand_id
1 'polypeptide(L)'
;VVPIGYVVLFGLIITRMINTILLATPKPHTPRPPNAIRRPEMEAWKQGLISWLSISWATEWVTRWGNMTHASAVSVKADELDGLGDPDDEPTVGYKRLLVIWDEEIKKFGLKHASVIRVMLRFVTL
;
A
#
# COMPACT_ATOMS: atom_id res chain seq x y z
N VAL A 1 -30.95 -4.79 -17.50
CA VAL A 1 -30.10 -3.83 -18.24
C VAL A 1 -29.07 -3.30 -17.26
N VAL A 2 -27.83 -3.77 -17.30
CA VAL A 2 -26.76 -3.20 -16.47
C VAL A 2 -26.60 -1.75 -16.93
N PRO A 3 -26.73 -0.74 -16.06
CA PRO A 3 -26.69 0.65 -16.48
C PRO A 3 -25.31 0.89 -17.10
N ILE A 4 -25.29 1.32 -18.36
CA ILE A 4 -24.07 1.60 -19.14
C ILE A 4 -23.13 2.52 -18.34
N GLY A 5 -23.69 3.44 -17.54
CA GLY A 5 -22.94 4.29 -16.62
C GLY A 5 -22.11 3.54 -15.57
N TYR A 6 -22.58 2.39 -15.06
CA TYR A 6 -21.81 1.56 -14.13
C TYR A 6 -20.59 0.94 -14.82
N VAL A 7 -20.76 0.43 -16.04
CA VAL A 7 -19.65 -0.16 -16.81
C VAL A 7 -18.60 0.89 -17.15
N VAL A 8 -19.03 2.09 -17.53
CA VAL A 8 -18.12 3.21 -17.84
C VAL A 8 -17.38 3.69 -16.58
N LEU A 9 -18.09 3.87 -15.45
CA LEU A 9 -17.47 4.28 -14.19
C LEU A 9 -16.47 3.24 -13.70
N PHE A 10 -16.84 1.96 -13.74
CA PHE A 10 -15.98 0.86 -13.32
C PHE A 10 -14.76 0.71 -14.23
N GLY A 11 -14.94 0.86 -15.55
CA GLY A 11 -13.86 0.91 -16.52
C GLY A 11 -12.88 2.06 -16.24
N LEU A 12 -13.38 3.27 -15.97
CA LEU A 12 -12.54 4.43 -15.62
C LEU A 12 -11.73 4.19 -14.34
N ILE A 13 -12.33 3.59 -13.30
CA ILE A 13 -11.65 3.26 -12.05
C ILE A 13 -10.55 2.22 -12.30
N ILE A 14 -10.85 1.15 -13.04
CA ILE A 14 -9.87 0.11 -13.38
C ILE A 14 -8.73 0.69 -14.22
N THR A 15 -9.02 1.47 -15.26
CA THR A 15 -7.98 2.09 -16.09
C THR A 15 -7.13 3.06 -15.29
N ARG A 16 -7.72 3.84 -14.37
CA ARG A 16 -6.97 4.69 -13.44
C ARG A 16 -6.06 3.84 -12.56
N MET A 17 -6.57 2.82 -11.89
CA MET A 17 -5.78 1.92 -11.04
C MET A 17 -4.63 1.28 -11.82
N ILE A 18 -4.93 0.71 -12.99
CA ILE A 18 -3.93 0.10 -13.88
C ILE A 18 -2.87 1.12 -14.27
N ASN A 19 -3.22 2.35 -14.61
CA ASN A 19 -2.25 3.39 -14.93
C ASN A 19 -1.40 3.79 -13.73
N THR A 20 -1.99 3.96 -12.54
CA THR A 20 -1.23 4.29 -11.33
C THR A 20 -0.23 3.18 -10.98
N ILE A 21 -0.62 1.92 -11.21
CA ILE A 21 0.19 0.74 -10.93
C ILE A 21 1.26 0.52 -12.02
N LEU A 22 0.92 0.65 -13.31
CA LEU A 22 1.85 0.48 -14.44
C LEU A 22 2.87 1.61 -14.57
N LEU A 23 2.48 2.85 -14.22
CA LEU A 23 3.35 4.02 -14.30
C LEU A 23 4.13 4.27 -13.00
N ALA A 24 3.83 3.55 -11.92
CA ALA A 24 4.63 3.60 -10.71
C ALA A 24 5.98 2.92 -10.98
N THR A 25 6.98 3.75 -11.31
CA THR A 25 8.36 3.31 -11.46
C THR A 25 8.82 2.64 -10.17
N PRO A 26 9.34 1.40 -10.22
CA PRO A 26 9.88 0.74 -9.03
C PRO A 26 10.96 1.63 -8.42
N LYS A 27 10.83 1.94 -7.12
CA LYS A 27 11.83 2.73 -6.38
C LYS A 27 13.20 2.03 -6.53
N PRO A 28 14.29 2.78 -6.80
CA PRO A 28 15.62 2.20 -6.98
C PRO A 28 16.06 1.40 -5.76
N HIS A 29 16.87 0.37 -5.99
CA HIS A 29 17.28 -0.58 -4.96
C HIS A 29 18.16 0.11 -3.91
N THR A 30 17.56 0.58 -2.82
CA THR A 30 18.30 0.96 -1.61
C THR A 30 18.80 -0.30 -0.91
N PRO A 31 20.09 -0.35 -0.50
CA PRO A 31 20.61 -1.44 0.32
C PRO A 31 19.84 -1.53 1.63
N ARG A 32 19.41 -2.73 2.00
CA ARG A 32 18.66 -2.97 3.23
C ARG A 32 19.58 -2.84 4.45
N PRO A 33 19.20 -2.10 5.50
CA PRO A 33 19.96 -2.11 6.74
C PRO A 33 19.85 -3.50 7.40
N PRO A 34 20.90 -3.98 8.09
CA PRO A 34 21.00 -5.36 8.56
C PRO A 34 19.89 -5.79 9.53
N ASN A 35 19.19 -4.85 10.16
CA ASN A 35 18.12 -5.10 11.13
C ASN A 35 16.71 -4.78 10.58
N ALA A 36 16.54 -4.49 9.30
CA ALA A 36 15.21 -4.22 8.75
C ALA A 36 14.34 -5.50 8.77
N ILE A 37 13.06 -5.36 9.09
CA ILE A 37 12.04 -6.41 8.95
C ILE A 37 11.91 -6.79 7.46
N ARG A 38 11.73 -8.08 7.16
CA ARG A 38 11.57 -8.54 5.77
C ARG A 38 10.22 -8.06 5.25
N ARG A 39 10.17 -7.68 3.97
CA ARG A 39 8.97 -7.17 3.32
C ARG A 39 8.79 -7.81 1.94
N PRO A 40 8.19 -8.99 1.89
CA PRO A 40 8.16 -9.79 0.66
C PRO A 40 7.34 -9.12 -0.45
N GLU A 41 6.29 -8.36 -0.11
CA GLU A 41 5.50 -7.62 -1.08
C GLU A 41 6.32 -6.53 -1.80
N MET A 42 7.06 -5.70 -1.04
CA MET A 42 7.92 -4.66 -1.62
C MET A 42 9.03 -5.29 -2.47
N GLU A 43 9.57 -6.44 -2.08
CA GLU A 43 10.58 -7.17 -2.85
C GLU A 43 9.99 -7.67 -4.19
N ALA A 44 8.76 -8.19 -4.20
CA ALA A 44 8.07 -8.58 -5.43
C ALA A 44 7.72 -7.37 -6.31
N TRP A 45 7.35 -6.24 -5.72
CA TRP A 45 7.16 -4.98 -6.46
C TRP A 45 8.44 -4.54 -7.18
N LYS A 46 9.59 -4.64 -6.50
CA LYS A 46 10.91 -4.33 -7.09
C LYS A 46 11.31 -5.30 -8.20
N GLN A 47 10.91 -6.56 -8.12
CA GLN A 47 11.14 -7.56 -9.18
C GLN A 47 10.27 -7.32 -10.42
N GLY A 48 9.23 -6.49 -10.30
CA GLY A 48 8.39 -6.05 -11.39
C GLY A 48 6.92 -6.37 -11.17
N LEU A 49 6.07 -5.66 -11.91
CA LEU A 49 4.62 -5.70 -11.72
C LEU A 49 4.04 -7.12 -11.82
N ILE A 50 4.51 -7.93 -12.76
CA ILE A 50 4.00 -9.29 -12.95
C ILE A 50 4.34 -10.18 -11.75
N SER A 51 5.53 -10.02 -11.15
CA SER A 51 5.91 -10.75 -9.93
C SER A 51 4.99 -10.36 -8.78
N TRP A 52 4.77 -9.06 -8.57
CA TRP A 52 3.87 -8.56 -7.54
C TRP A 52 2.42 -9.02 -7.74
N LEU A 53 1.89 -8.92 -8.97
CA LEU A 53 0.51 -9.25 -9.31
C LEU A 53 0.24 -10.76 -9.28
N SER A 54 1.26 -11.58 -9.55
CA SER A 54 1.18 -13.04 -9.38
C SER A 54 1.14 -13.48 -7.91
N ILE A 55 1.25 -12.54 -6.96
CA ILE A 55 1.25 -12.81 -5.51
C ILE A 55 2.36 -13.83 -5.15
N SER A 56 3.45 -13.84 -5.94
CA SER A 56 4.59 -14.73 -5.75
C SER A 56 5.20 -14.59 -4.34
N TRP A 57 5.09 -13.40 -3.76
CA TRP A 57 5.52 -13.05 -2.42
C TRP A 57 4.78 -13.79 -1.29
N ALA A 58 3.53 -14.22 -1.50
CA ALA A 58 2.79 -14.97 -0.48
C ALA A 58 3.07 -16.48 -0.52
N THR A 59 3.80 -16.98 -1.54
CA THR A 59 4.08 -18.41 -1.72
C THR A 59 4.77 -19.03 -0.50
N GLU A 60 5.66 -18.29 0.17
CA GLU A 60 6.35 -18.76 1.37
C GLU A 60 5.39 -18.93 2.56
N TRP A 61 4.44 -18.01 2.72
CA TRP A 61 3.40 -18.10 3.75
C TRP A 61 2.44 -19.26 3.47
N VAL A 62 2.03 -19.41 2.20
CA VAL A 62 1.16 -20.49 1.76
C VAL A 62 1.82 -21.86 1.93
N THR A 63 3.13 -21.98 1.66
CA THR A 63 3.85 -23.26 1.85
C THR A 63 4.10 -23.58 3.33
N ARG A 64 4.36 -22.57 4.18
CA ARG A 64 4.54 -22.75 5.62
C ARG A 64 3.25 -23.19 6.33
N TRP A 65 2.12 -22.58 5.98
CA TRP A 65 0.85 -22.82 6.66
C TRP A 65 -0.07 -23.80 5.92
N GLY A 66 0.09 -23.97 4.60
CA GLY A 66 -0.72 -24.86 3.77
C GLY A 66 -0.35 -26.34 3.85
N ASN A 67 0.85 -26.67 4.33
CA ASN A 67 1.28 -28.07 4.53
C ASN A 67 0.80 -28.67 5.87
N MET A 68 0.16 -27.88 6.74
CA MET A 68 -0.36 -28.39 8.00
C MET A 68 -1.67 -29.12 7.73
N THR A 69 -1.60 -30.46 7.70
CA THR A 69 -2.69 -31.42 7.47
C THR A 69 -3.91 -31.28 8.39
N HIS A 70 -3.85 -30.40 9.39
CA HIS A 70 -4.96 -30.01 10.25
C HIS A 70 -5.19 -28.49 10.20
N ALA A 71 -6.06 -28.05 9.29
CA ALA A 71 -6.46 -26.65 9.12
C ALA A 71 -7.05 -26.00 10.39
N SER A 72 -7.50 -26.81 11.36
CA SER A 72 -8.04 -26.35 12.65
C SER A 72 -6.98 -26.02 13.71
N ALA A 73 -5.69 -26.32 13.46
CA ALA A 73 -4.60 -26.11 14.41
C ALA A 73 -3.57 -25.05 13.97
N VAL A 74 -3.76 -24.43 12.80
CA VAL A 74 -2.84 -23.41 12.28
C VAL A 74 -3.09 -22.07 12.99
N SER A 75 -2.42 -21.86 14.11
CA SER A 75 -2.37 -20.57 14.80
C SER A 75 -1.16 -19.78 14.29
N VAL A 76 -1.38 -18.92 13.30
CA VAL A 76 -0.36 -17.97 12.85
C VAL A 76 -0.12 -16.94 13.94
N LYS A 77 1.12 -16.81 14.42
CA LYS A 77 1.47 -15.80 15.41
C LYS A 77 1.89 -14.50 14.73
N ALA A 78 1.67 -13.37 15.41
CA ALA A 78 1.98 -12.05 14.85
C ALA A 78 3.47 -11.81 14.59
N ASP A 79 4.36 -12.49 15.31
CA ASP A 79 5.82 -12.46 15.13
C ASP A 79 6.31 -13.31 13.95
N GLU A 80 5.48 -14.22 13.44
CA GLU A 80 5.78 -15.01 12.24
C GLU A 80 5.42 -14.27 10.94
N LEU A 81 4.73 -13.14 11.05
CA LEU A 81 4.38 -12.28 9.93
C LEU A 81 5.49 -11.26 9.67
N ASP A 82 5.95 -11.26 8.43
CA ASP A 82 6.84 -10.23 7.91
C ASP A 82 6.08 -8.89 7.73
N GLY A 83 6.81 -7.80 7.56
CA GLY A 83 6.21 -6.49 7.29
C GLY A 83 5.55 -6.45 5.90
N LEU A 84 4.39 -5.80 5.80
CA LEU A 84 3.66 -5.63 4.53
C LEU A 84 3.89 -4.22 3.95
N GLY A 85 3.81 -4.08 2.63
CA GLY A 85 3.86 -2.79 1.95
C GLY A 85 5.20 -2.03 2.01
N ASP A 86 5.20 -0.83 1.47
CA ASP A 86 6.30 0.11 1.55
C ASP A 86 6.43 0.65 3.00
N PRO A 87 7.64 0.81 3.56
CA PRO A 87 7.84 1.48 4.86
C PRO A 87 7.21 2.88 4.92
N ASP A 88 7.10 3.57 3.79
CA ASP A 88 6.47 4.89 3.73
C ASP A 88 4.93 4.84 3.90
N ASP A 89 4.32 3.67 3.68
CA ASP A 89 2.87 3.45 3.83
C ASP A 89 2.48 3.02 5.24
N GLU A 90 3.44 2.92 6.16
CA GLU A 90 3.14 2.61 7.56
C GLU A 90 2.23 3.68 8.19
N PRO A 91 1.28 3.28 9.05
CA PRO A 91 0.36 4.22 9.70
C PRO A 91 1.08 5.37 10.44
N THR A 92 2.22 5.06 11.08
CA THR A 92 3.02 6.04 11.81
C THR A 92 3.63 7.08 10.88
N VAL A 93 4.10 6.67 9.70
CA VAL A 93 4.69 7.55 8.69
C VAL A 93 3.60 8.39 8.03
N GLY A 94 2.51 7.75 7.61
CA GLY A 94 1.33 8.42 7.06
C GLY A 94 0.75 9.47 8.02
N TYR A 95 0.66 9.16 9.31
CA TYR A 95 0.21 10.10 10.34
C TYR A 95 1.12 11.33 10.45
N LYS A 96 2.44 11.13 10.52
CA LYS A 96 3.40 12.26 10.56
C LYS A 96 3.30 13.13 9.32
N ARG A 97 3.17 12.52 8.14
CA ARG A 97 3.02 13.24 6.87
C ARG A 97 1.72 14.05 6.84
N LEU A 98 0.62 13.46 7.30
CA LEU A 98 -0.68 14.14 7.39
C LEU A 98 -0.63 15.34 8.33
N LEU A 99 0.00 15.19 9.50
CA LEU A 99 0.18 16.27 10.47
C LEU A 99 0.94 17.46 9.88
N VAL A 100 2.01 17.22 9.13
CA VAL A 100 2.79 18.30 8.48
C VAL A 100 1.90 19.08 7.51
N ILE A 101 1.12 18.38 6.68
CA ILE A 101 0.22 19.03 5.71
C ILE A 101 -0.91 19.79 6.43
N TRP A 102 -1.42 19.23 7.53
CA TRP A 102 -2.43 19.87 8.36
C TRP A 102 -1.91 21.17 9.00
N ASP A 103 -0.71 21.14 9.58
CA ASP A 103 -0.08 22.33 10.17
C ASP A 103 0.21 23.41 9.12
N GLU A 104 0.58 23.02 7.90
CA GLU A 104 0.74 23.96 6.79
C GLU A 104 -0.59 24.60 6.37
N GLU A 105 -1.69 23.84 6.35
CA GLU A 105 -3.03 24.35 6.03
C GLU A 105 -3.49 25.36 7.10
N ILE A 106 -3.28 25.04 8.38
CA ILE A 106 -3.57 25.96 9.49
C ILE A 106 -2.72 27.23 9.39
N LYS A 107 -1.43 27.12 9.08
CA LYS A 107 -0.55 28.29 8.92
C LYS A 107 -0.98 29.19 7.77
N LYS A 108 -1.48 28.62 6.66
CA LYS A 108 -1.88 29.39 5.47
C LYS A 108 -3.26 30.03 5.59
N PHE A 109 -4.25 29.31 6.12
CA PHE A 109 -5.65 29.74 6.10
C PHE A 109 -6.21 30.09 7.49
N GLY A 110 -5.49 29.73 8.56
CA GLY A 110 -5.98 29.84 9.93
C GLY A 110 -6.97 28.74 10.29
N LEU A 111 -7.07 28.43 11.59
CA LEU A 111 -7.86 27.31 12.11
C LEU A 111 -9.34 27.34 11.67
N LYS A 112 -9.93 28.53 11.51
CA LYS A 112 -11.35 28.69 11.14
C LYS A 112 -11.66 28.37 9.67
N HIS A 113 -10.65 28.43 8.79
CA HIS A 113 -10.82 28.20 7.34
C HIS A 113 -10.04 26.98 6.86
N ALA A 114 -9.34 26.28 7.76
CA ALA A 114 -8.65 25.04 7.44
C ALA A 114 -9.67 23.96 7.04
N SER A 115 -9.39 23.25 5.94
CA SER A 115 -10.28 22.23 5.39
C SER A 115 -9.60 20.88 5.35
N VAL A 116 -10.22 19.89 6.02
CA VAL A 116 -9.78 18.49 5.98
C VAL A 116 -9.82 17.94 4.56
N ILE A 117 -10.84 18.29 3.76
CA ILE A 117 -10.97 17.82 2.37
C ILE A 117 -9.76 18.29 1.55
N ARG A 118 -9.33 19.54 1.71
CA ARG A 118 -8.17 20.07 0.98
C ARG A 118 -6.87 19.37 1.40
N VAL A 119 -6.71 19.10 2.69
CA VAL A 119 -5.57 18.36 3.23
C VAL A 119 -5.53 16.94 2.70
N MET A 120 -6.68 16.24 2.64
CA MET A 120 -6.77 14.88 2.08
C MET A 120 -6.46 14.85 0.58
N LEU A 121 -7.00 15.79 -0.20
CA LEU A 121 -6.67 15.89 -1.63
C LEU A 121 -5.16 16.12 -1.82
N ARG A 122 -4.57 17.00 -1.01
CA ARG A 122 -3.13 17.30 -1.08
C ARG A 122 -2.27 16.11 -0.64
N PHE A 123 -2.71 15.34 0.36
CA PHE A 123 -2.03 14.13 0.83
C PHE A 123 -1.99 13.03 -0.24
N VAL A 124 -3.06 12.87 -1.02
CA VAL A 124 -3.12 11.86 -2.10
C VAL A 124 -2.30 12.28 -3.33
N THR A 125 -2.17 13.58 -3.59
CA THR A 125 -1.44 14.10 -4.75
C THR A 125 0.05 14.35 -4.53
N LEU A 126 0.51 14.36 -3.27
CA LEU A 126 1.92 14.52 -2.88
C LEU A 126 2.58 13.17 -2.68
#